data_AF-A2FXJ0-F1
#
_entry.id   AF-A2FXJ0-F1
#
_cell.length_a   1.000
_cell.length_b   1.000
_cell.length_c   1.000
_cell.angle_alpha   90.00
_cell.angle_beta   90.00
_cell.angle_gamma   90.00
#
_symmetry.space_group_name_H-M   'P 1'
#
loop_
_entity.id
_entity.type
_entity.pdbx_description
1 polymer ?
#
loop_
_entity_poly.entity_id
_entity_poly.type
_entity_poly.pdbx_seq_one_letter_code
_entity_poly.pdbx_strand_id
1 'polypeptide(L)'
;MIRGRKPHAITAAALTKRKEQEKMEKLYYAERKKLFIGDEEFMNTLHPFEDSKKGCGKKSSPFQKALIACINENNGYATEQQLLDYVVKKWDIIVKYTPRAFISEPSIRVIRLNLSVRKKARHLFLKHPELPDTWIINSSPRKNPPKRTLFRNTMIDESSEEDEKTSSEIEAPIESEPDVINESYIMHKDTFERYVEDYMKSVEGDVKLEDIALQLSKFKDKAGLFKCLPLERRVRACLIVLKSEGRVFFDEKTNTWSNQKKPLIIEKSSENNNRLTGVEISYLTIDEMYEKIKNKGIV
;
A
#
# COMPACT_ATOMS: atom_id res chain seq x y z
N MET A 1 -22.76 -25.22 32.59
CA MET A 1 -21.31 -25.36 32.86
C MET A 1 -20.56 -25.61 31.55
N ILE A 2 -19.98 -24.56 30.95
CA ILE A 2 -19.15 -24.71 29.75
C ILE A 2 -17.77 -25.18 30.23
N ARG A 3 -17.42 -26.44 29.94
CA ARG A 3 -16.12 -27.01 30.28
C ARG A 3 -15.04 -26.27 29.48
N GLY A 4 -14.25 -25.44 30.17
CA GLY A 4 -13.11 -24.74 29.58
C GLY A 4 -12.15 -25.73 28.92
N ARG A 5 -11.83 -25.51 27.64
CA ARG A 5 -10.85 -26.34 26.92
C ARG A 5 -9.48 -26.07 27.52
N LYS A 6 -8.81 -27.13 27.97
CA LYS A 6 -7.42 -27.04 28.45
C LYS A 6 -6.53 -26.46 27.35
N PRO A 7 -5.62 -25.53 27.67
CA PRO A 7 -4.73 -24.94 26.68
C PRO A 7 -3.89 -26.03 26.01
N HIS A 8 -3.87 -26.02 24.67
CA HIS A 8 -3.08 -26.98 23.90
C HIS A 8 -1.60 -26.81 24.21
N ALA A 9 -0.93 -27.93 24.49
CA ALA A 9 0.50 -27.96 24.70
C ALA A 9 1.22 -27.39 23.47
N ILE A 10 2.06 -26.39 23.70
CA ILE A 10 2.86 -25.75 22.65
C ILE A 10 3.77 -26.82 22.05
N THR A 11 3.68 -27.02 20.74
CA THR A 11 4.49 -28.02 20.05
C THR A 11 5.97 -27.67 20.11
N ALA A 12 6.85 -28.67 20.15
CA ALA A 12 8.30 -28.46 20.15
C ALA A 12 8.77 -27.59 18.97
N ALA A 13 8.10 -27.70 17.82
CA ALA A 13 8.36 -26.89 16.62
C ALA A 13 8.02 -25.40 16.80
N ALA A 14 6.94 -25.07 17.52
CA ALA A 14 6.63 -23.68 17.84
C ALA A 14 7.67 -23.09 18.81
N LEU A 15 8.19 -23.91 19.72
CA LEU A 15 9.21 -23.52 20.69
C LEU A 15 10.57 -23.26 20.02
N THR A 16 10.98 -24.09 19.05
CA THR A 16 12.21 -23.87 18.27
C THR A 16 12.09 -22.62 17.41
N LYS A 17 10.95 -22.42 16.71
CA LYS A 17 10.69 -21.22 15.92
C LYS A 17 10.75 -19.93 16.76
N ARG A 18 10.22 -19.97 17.99
CA ARG A 18 10.31 -18.84 18.94
C ARG A 18 11.75 -18.58 19.37
N LYS A 19 12.53 -19.61 19.69
CA LYS A 19 13.96 -19.47 20.02
C LYS A 19 14.79 -18.93 18.85
N GLU A 20 14.49 -19.34 17.62
CA GLU A 20 15.13 -18.78 16.43
C GLU A 20 14.78 -17.31 16.21
N GLN A 21 13.51 -16.92 16.41
CA GLN A 21 13.09 -15.52 16.37
C GLN A 21 13.79 -14.68 17.44
N GLU A 22 13.88 -15.18 18.68
CA GLU A 22 14.60 -14.49 19.77
C GLU A 22 16.11 -14.37 19.47
N LYS A 23 16.72 -15.40 18.88
CA LYS A 23 18.14 -15.38 18.50
C LYS A 23 18.39 -14.38 17.36
N MET A 24 17.52 -14.36 16.35
CA MET A 24 17.54 -13.37 15.28
C MET A 24 17.33 -11.96 15.83
N GLU A 25 16.37 -11.77 16.74
CA GLU A 25 16.12 -10.46 17.36
C GLU A 25 17.33 -9.98 18.17
N LYS A 26 18.02 -10.88 18.90
CA LYS A 26 19.28 -10.57 19.61
C LYS A 26 20.42 -10.20 18.66
N LEU A 27 20.58 -10.92 17.55
CA LEU A 27 21.57 -10.59 16.52
C LEU A 27 21.28 -9.22 15.91
N TYR A 28 20.04 -8.97 15.51
CA TYR A 28 19.61 -7.66 15.03
C TYR A 28 19.74 -6.59 16.12
N TYR A 29 19.57 -6.91 17.40
CA TYR A 29 19.75 -5.97 18.50
C TYR A 29 21.21 -5.53 18.66
N ALA A 30 22.16 -6.47 18.56
CA ALA A 30 23.59 -6.15 18.57
C ALA A 30 23.98 -5.28 17.36
N GLU A 31 23.44 -5.58 16.18
CA GLU A 31 23.66 -4.80 14.97
C GLU A 31 23.01 -3.41 15.04
N ARG A 32 21.85 -3.30 15.71
CA ARG A 32 21.14 -2.03 16.01
C ARG A 32 21.83 -1.18 17.07
N LYS A 33 22.73 -1.74 17.87
CA LYS A 33 23.50 -1.01 18.88
C LYS A 33 24.78 -0.39 18.29
N LYS A 34 25.05 -0.60 17.00
CA LYS A 34 25.99 0.22 16.25
C LYS A 34 25.40 1.63 16.17
N LEU A 35 25.81 2.48 17.10
CA LEU A 35 25.54 3.90 17.02
C LEU A 35 26.21 4.41 15.75
N PHE A 36 25.40 4.93 14.83
CA PHE A 36 25.90 5.68 13.70
C PHE A 36 26.50 6.99 14.20
N ILE A 37 27.71 7.32 13.72
CA ILE A 37 28.46 8.52 14.11
C ILE A 37 28.50 9.48 12.92
N GLY A 38 28.36 10.78 13.18
CA GLY A 38 28.44 11.83 12.16
C GLY A 38 27.19 11.91 11.29
N ASP A 39 27.35 11.97 9.97
CA ASP A 39 26.25 12.21 9.04
C ASP A 39 25.17 11.12 9.00
N GLU A 40 25.47 9.93 9.53
CA GLU A 40 24.54 8.80 9.63
C GLU A 40 23.66 8.84 10.90
N GLU A 41 23.80 9.86 11.76
CA GLU A 41 23.09 9.97 13.05
C GLU A 41 21.56 9.88 12.92
N PHE A 42 20.99 10.38 11.83
CA PHE A 42 19.55 10.30 11.56
C PHE A 42 19.01 8.86 11.57
N MET A 43 19.86 7.86 11.33
CA MET A 43 19.51 6.45 11.38
C MET A 43 19.19 5.96 12.81
N ASN A 44 19.60 6.69 13.83
CA ASN A 44 19.24 6.43 15.22
C ASN A 44 17.84 6.95 15.58
N THR A 45 17.26 7.82 14.75
CA THR A 45 15.94 8.42 15.01
C THR A 45 14.84 7.35 15.06
N LEU A 46 13.96 7.46 16.06
CA LEU A 46 12.82 6.56 16.26
C LEU A 46 11.53 7.35 16.12
N HIS A 47 10.50 6.67 15.60
CA HIS A 47 9.16 7.23 15.61
C HIS A 47 8.59 7.15 17.04
N PRO A 48 7.78 8.11 17.52
CA PRO A 48 7.18 8.06 18.86
C PRO A 48 6.42 6.76 19.17
N PHE A 49 5.84 6.14 18.14
CA PHE A 49 5.20 4.83 18.28
C PHE A 49 6.21 3.72 18.64
N GLU A 50 7.43 3.78 18.13
CA GLU A 50 8.48 2.79 18.36
C GLU A 50 9.13 2.93 19.75
N ASP A 51 9.17 4.14 20.31
CA ASP A 51 9.66 4.38 21.67
C ASP A 51 8.75 3.81 22.75
N SER A 52 7.44 3.82 22.50
CA SER A 52 6.50 3.11 23.37
C SER A 52 6.71 1.60 23.16
N LYS A 53 7.45 0.94 24.06
CA LYS A 53 7.79 -0.50 24.04
C LYS A 53 6.59 -1.47 23.93
N LYS A 54 5.35 -0.97 23.79
CA LYS A 54 4.11 -1.73 23.60
C LYS A 54 3.95 -2.16 22.14
N GLY A 55 4.73 -3.16 21.73
CA GLY A 55 4.45 -4.00 20.57
C GLY A 55 4.35 -3.28 19.23
N CYS A 56 5.03 -2.15 19.03
CA CYS A 56 4.88 -1.31 17.84
C CYS A 56 5.57 -1.87 16.58
N GLY A 57 5.03 -2.95 16.01
CA GLY A 57 5.15 -3.33 14.61
C GLY A 57 6.58 -3.38 14.03
N LYS A 58 6.69 -3.30 12.70
CA LYS A 58 7.98 -3.21 12.01
C LYS A 58 8.59 -1.83 12.22
N LYS A 59 9.92 -1.77 12.39
CA LYS A 59 10.69 -0.53 12.51
C LYS A 59 10.58 0.36 11.27
N SER A 60 10.85 1.64 11.45
CA SER A 60 10.90 2.63 10.37
C SER A 60 12.05 2.30 9.43
N SER A 61 11.78 2.37 8.12
CA SER A 61 12.81 2.20 7.10
C SER A 61 13.84 3.34 7.18
N PRO A 62 15.05 3.19 6.60
CA PRO A 62 16.03 4.29 6.52
C PRO A 62 15.43 5.57 5.94
N PHE A 63 14.62 5.44 4.89
CA PHE A 63 13.88 6.54 4.29
C PHE A 63 12.93 7.22 5.28
N GLN A 64 12.12 6.44 6.02
CA GLN A 64 11.21 6.97 7.03
C GLN A 64 11.96 7.65 8.18
N LYS A 65 13.11 7.11 8.59
CA LYS A 65 13.96 7.71 9.63
C LYS A 65 14.51 9.06 9.19
N ALA A 66 14.90 9.21 7.92
CA ALA A 66 15.33 10.50 7.37
C ALA A 66 14.20 11.54 7.42
N LEU A 67 12.96 11.15 7.07
CA LEU A 67 11.80 12.04 7.18
C LEU A 67 11.53 12.47 8.62
N ILE A 68 11.59 11.54 9.58
CA ILE A 68 11.38 11.82 11.01
C ILE A 68 12.47 12.77 11.52
N ALA A 69 13.73 12.51 11.17
CA ALA A 69 14.86 13.35 11.56
C ALA A 69 14.70 14.78 11.00
N CYS A 70 14.37 14.92 9.71
CA CYS A 70 14.12 16.21 9.09
C CYS A 70 13.03 17.00 9.82
N ILE A 71 11.90 16.36 10.17
CA ILE A 71 10.82 17.03 10.90
C ILE A 71 11.29 17.46 12.29
N ASN A 72 12.04 16.61 12.99
CA ASN A 72 12.57 16.94 14.32
C ASN A 72 13.57 18.09 14.29
N GLU A 73 14.45 18.13 13.28
CA GLU A 73 15.42 19.22 13.09
C GLU A 73 14.74 20.56 12.74
N ASN A 74 13.57 20.51 12.09
CA ASN A 74 12.77 21.69 11.75
C ASN A 74 11.70 22.04 12.81
N ASN A 75 12.01 21.87 14.10
CA ASN A 75 11.12 22.20 15.23
C ASN A 75 9.76 21.45 15.23
N GLY A 76 9.73 20.24 14.67
CA GLY A 76 8.56 19.36 14.74
C GLY A 76 7.61 19.44 13.53
N TYR A 77 7.90 20.25 12.51
CA TYR A 77 7.16 20.27 11.25
C TYR A 77 8.07 20.52 10.05
N ALA A 78 7.73 20.00 8.86
CA ALA A 78 8.48 20.26 7.63
C ALA A 78 7.57 20.30 6.39
N THR A 79 7.91 21.13 5.41
CA THR A 79 7.26 21.15 4.09
C THR A 79 7.74 19.97 3.23
N GLU A 80 6.98 19.62 2.19
CA GLU A 80 7.40 18.55 1.27
C GLU A 80 8.75 18.82 0.58
N GLN A 81 9.06 20.09 0.32
CA GLN A 81 10.34 20.47 -0.28
C GLN A 81 11.50 20.28 0.70
N GLN A 82 11.36 20.74 1.95
CA GLN A 82 12.37 20.53 2.99
C GLN A 82 12.64 19.04 3.22
N LEU A 83 11.58 18.23 3.23
CA LEU A 83 11.69 16.77 3.33
C LEU A 83 12.45 16.19 2.13
N LEU A 84 12.15 16.62 0.91
CA LEU A 84 12.85 16.17 -0.29
C LEU A 84 14.34 16.52 -0.23
N ASP A 85 14.66 17.79 0.03
CA ASP A 85 16.03 18.30 0.06
C ASP A 85 16.88 17.55 1.10
N TYR A 86 16.29 17.28 2.27
CA TYR A 86 16.95 16.50 3.32
C TYR A 86 17.22 15.05 2.90
N VAL A 87 16.23 14.39 2.28
CA VAL A 87 16.37 13.01 1.81
C VAL A 87 17.41 12.92 0.69
N VAL A 88 17.42 13.87 -0.25
CA VAL A 88 18.44 13.95 -1.31
C VAL A 88 19.83 14.11 -0.69
N LYS A 89 20.00 15.01 0.29
CA LYS A 89 21.28 15.20 1.01
C LYS A 89 21.77 13.93 1.70
N LYS A 90 20.87 13.07 2.18
CA LYS A 90 21.20 11.81 2.89
C LYS A 90 21.05 10.57 2.01
N TRP A 91 20.92 10.73 0.69
CA TRP A 91 20.49 9.68 -0.21
C TRP A 91 21.45 8.49 -0.26
N ASP A 92 22.75 8.75 -0.37
CA ASP A 92 23.78 7.70 -0.42
C ASP A 92 23.73 6.79 0.81
N ILE A 93 23.50 7.38 1.98
CA ILE A 93 23.35 6.67 3.25
C ILE A 93 22.06 5.82 3.21
N ILE A 94 20.94 6.41 2.77
CA ILE A 94 19.66 5.69 2.67
C ILE A 94 19.78 4.46 1.76
N VAL A 95 20.43 4.61 0.60
CA VAL A 95 20.64 3.51 -0.36
C VAL A 95 21.52 2.42 0.25
N LYS A 96 22.65 2.80 0.88
CA LYS A 96 23.57 1.87 1.56
C LYS A 96 22.88 0.93 2.56
N TYR A 97 21.87 1.43 3.27
CA TYR A 97 21.16 0.67 4.30
C TYR A 97 19.78 0.14 3.88
N THR A 98 19.38 0.32 2.62
CA THR A 98 18.13 -0.22 2.10
C THR A 98 18.40 -1.53 1.33
N PRO A 99 17.85 -2.68 1.76
CA PRO A 99 18.18 -3.99 1.18
C PRO A 99 17.74 -4.16 -0.28
N ARG A 100 16.79 -3.34 -0.75
CA ARG A 100 16.46 -3.21 -2.17
C ARG A 100 16.94 -1.83 -2.60
N ALA A 101 18.05 -1.80 -3.34
CA ALA A 101 18.61 -0.56 -3.84
C ALA A 101 17.55 0.20 -4.65
N PHE A 102 17.41 1.49 -4.36
CA PHE A 102 16.66 2.39 -5.21
C PHE A 102 17.49 2.67 -6.47
N ILE A 103 16.85 2.62 -7.64
CA ILE A 103 17.54 2.84 -8.93
C ILE A 103 17.72 4.35 -9.20
N SER A 104 16.80 5.17 -8.73
CA SER A 104 16.76 6.61 -8.99
C SER A 104 16.67 7.40 -7.69
N GLU A 105 17.16 8.63 -7.73
CA GLU A 105 16.93 9.61 -6.68
C GLU A 105 15.42 9.80 -6.38
N PRO A 106 15.10 10.18 -5.13
CA PRO A 106 13.72 10.35 -4.71
C PRO A 106 13.10 11.59 -5.37
N SER A 107 11.81 11.50 -5.68
CA SER A 107 10.99 12.62 -6.13
C SER A 107 9.94 12.99 -5.07
N ILE A 108 9.30 14.15 -5.20
CA ILE A 108 8.16 14.55 -4.35
C ILE A 108 7.09 13.45 -4.27
N ARG A 109 6.87 12.72 -5.37
CA ARG A 109 5.93 11.58 -5.38
C ARG A 109 6.32 10.50 -4.36
N VAL A 110 7.60 10.17 -4.27
CA VAL A 110 8.12 9.17 -3.31
C VAL A 110 7.97 9.66 -1.88
N ILE A 111 8.20 10.97 -1.64
CA ILE A 111 7.97 11.61 -0.35
C ILE A 111 6.49 11.45 0.06
N ARG A 112 5.55 11.84 -0.80
CA ARG A 112 4.10 11.72 -0.55
C ARG A 112 3.65 10.30 -0.28
N LEU A 113 4.18 9.33 -1.03
CA LEU A 113 3.90 7.91 -0.81
C LEU A 113 4.33 7.49 0.61
N ASN A 114 5.53 7.84 1.04
CA ASN A 114 6.02 7.54 2.38
C ASN A 114 5.24 8.26 3.48
N LEU A 115 4.84 9.51 3.25
CA LEU A 115 4.02 10.28 4.20
C LEU A 115 2.62 9.68 4.40
N SER A 116 2.09 9.00 3.38
CA SER A 116 0.79 8.31 3.45
C SER A 116 0.83 6.93 4.11
N VAL A 117 2.02 6.42 4.47
CA VAL A 117 2.17 5.07 5.04
C VAL A 117 1.48 4.96 6.39
N ARG A 118 0.73 3.87 6.55
CA ARG A 118 0.11 3.49 7.81
C ARG A 118 0.82 2.30 8.45
N LYS A 119 1.03 2.35 9.77
CA LYS A 119 1.41 1.18 10.58
C LYS A 119 0.29 0.89 11.57
N LYS A 120 -0.19 -0.37 11.57
CA LYS A 120 -1.34 -0.80 12.41
C LYS A 120 -2.56 0.11 12.28
N ALA A 121 -2.95 0.42 11.04
CA ALA A 121 -4.03 1.34 10.70
C ALA A 121 -3.86 2.80 11.16
N ARG A 122 -2.65 3.22 11.58
CA ARG A 122 -2.34 4.59 11.98
C ARG A 122 -1.36 5.23 11.02
N HIS A 123 -1.62 6.46 10.59
CA HIS A 123 -0.66 7.25 9.83
C HIS A 123 0.55 7.60 10.70
N LEU A 124 1.75 7.51 10.14
CA LEU A 124 2.98 7.94 10.81
C LEU A 124 3.13 9.46 10.78
N PHE A 125 2.64 10.09 9.70
CA PHE A 125 2.73 11.52 9.50
C PHE A 125 1.32 12.11 9.37
N LEU A 126 1.14 13.32 9.86
CA LEU A 126 -0.13 14.06 9.76
C LEU A 126 0.15 15.43 9.14
N LYS A 127 -0.86 16.06 8.56
CA LYS A 127 -0.78 17.48 8.20
C LYS A 127 -0.85 18.34 9.46
N HIS A 128 -0.06 19.41 9.51
CA HIS A 128 -0.15 20.36 10.61
C HIS A 128 -1.54 21.02 10.58
N PRO A 129 -2.23 21.15 11.73
CA PRO A 129 -3.60 21.68 11.77
C PRO A 129 -3.69 23.14 11.29
N GLU A 130 -2.66 23.94 11.60
CA GLU A 130 -2.63 25.37 11.25
C GLU A 130 -1.88 25.66 9.94
N LEU A 131 -1.04 24.74 9.47
CA LEU A 131 -0.13 24.93 8.34
C LEU A 131 -0.30 23.78 7.33
N PRO A 132 -1.29 23.85 6.42
CA PRO A 132 -1.71 22.72 5.58
C PRO A 132 -0.62 22.19 4.65
N ASP A 133 0.40 23.00 4.33
CA ASP A 133 1.52 22.61 3.48
C ASP A 133 2.65 21.90 4.23
N THR A 134 2.54 21.82 5.55
CA THR A 134 3.55 21.18 6.40
C THR A 134 3.05 19.85 6.97
N TRP A 135 4.01 18.99 7.28
CA TRP A 135 3.81 17.66 7.83
C TRP A 135 4.44 17.57 9.22
N ILE A 136 3.76 16.88 10.12
CA ILE A 136 4.18 16.60 11.50
C ILE A 136 4.23 15.10 11.75
N ILE A 137 5.00 14.71 12.76
CA ILE A 137 5.06 13.32 13.23
C ILE A 137 3.82 13.02 14.08
N ASN A 138 3.18 11.87 13.84
CA ASN A 138 2.05 11.43 14.64
C ASN A 138 2.54 10.88 15.98
N SER A 139 2.46 11.69 17.03
CA SER A 139 2.82 11.31 18.40
C SER A 139 1.63 10.85 19.25
N SER A 140 0.41 10.87 18.71
CA SER A 140 -0.79 10.61 19.52
C SER A 140 -0.72 9.20 20.16
N PRO A 141 -1.01 9.04 21.46
CA PRO A 141 -1.12 7.71 22.06
C PRO A 141 -2.32 6.98 21.46
N ARG A 142 -2.27 5.64 21.40
CA ARG A 142 -3.41 4.83 20.97
C ARG A 142 -4.54 5.04 21.98
N LYS A 143 -5.60 5.75 21.58
CA LYS A 143 -6.87 5.66 22.29
C LYS A 143 -7.35 4.24 22.06
N ASN A 144 -7.28 3.38 23.08
CA ASN A 144 -7.92 2.08 23.01
C ASN A 144 -9.38 2.36 22.66
N PRO A 145 -9.92 1.83 21.56
CA PRO A 145 -11.34 2.00 21.31
C PRO A 145 -12.06 1.51 22.58
N PRO A 146 -13.02 2.27 23.11
CA PRO A 146 -13.84 1.78 24.20
C PRO A 146 -14.35 0.41 23.74
N LYS A 147 -14.06 -0.64 24.52
CA LYS A 147 -14.49 -2.00 24.21
C LYS A 147 -15.94 -1.87 23.83
N ARG A 148 -16.30 -2.14 22.56
CA ARG A 148 -17.71 -2.24 22.18
C ARG A 148 -18.23 -3.38 23.05
N THR A 149 -18.88 -3.02 24.15
CA THR A 149 -19.78 -3.93 24.83
C THR A 149 -20.74 -4.33 23.75
N LEU A 150 -20.59 -5.57 23.25
CA LEU A 150 -21.57 -6.19 22.40
C LEU A 150 -22.87 -6.06 23.20
N PHE A 151 -23.73 -5.13 22.78
CA PHE A 151 -25.12 -5.11 23.19
C PHE A 151 -25.67 -6.43 22.67
N ARG A 152 -25.59 -7.43 23.54
CA ARG A 152 -26.37 -8.65 23.47
C ARG A 152 -27.80 -8.14 23.55
N ASN A 153 -28.50 -8.16 22.42
CA ASN A 153 -29.96 -8.01 22.43
C ASN A 153 -30.51 -9.18 23.25
N THR A 154 -30.63 -8.97 24.56
CA THR A 154 -31.50 -9.76 25.41
C THR A 154 -32.91 -9.34 25.01
N MET A 155 -33.54 -10.15 24.17
CA MET A 155 -34.99 -10.23 24.17
C MET A 155 -35.41 -10.49 25.61
N ILE A 156 -36.27 -9.60 26.08
CA ILE A 156 -36.99 -9.68 27.34
C ILE A 156 -37.76 -11.00 27.32
N ASP A 157 -37.42 -11.88 28.25
CA ASP A 157 -38.34 -12.92 28.68
C ASP A 157 -38.38 -12.83 30.21
N GLU A 158 -39.56 -12.51 30.72
CA GLU A 158 -39.84 -12.36 32.14
C GLU A 158 -39.85 -13.75 32.78
N SER A 159 -38.99 -13.99 33.77
CA SER A 159 -39.33 -14.80 34.94
C SER A 159 -38.22 -14.80 36.01
N SER A 160 -38.63 -14.31 37.19
CA SER A 160 -38.28 -14.77 38.55
C SER A 160 -36.82 -14.94 38.99
N GLU A 161 -36.45 -14.03 39.90
CA GLU A 161 -35.96 -14.25 41.29
C GLU A 161 -34.69 -15.07 41.58
N GLU A 162 -33.80 -14.35 42.27
CA GLU A 162 -32.91 -14.70 43.38
C GLU A 162 -31.61 -15.52 43.17
N ASP A 163 -30.52 -14.79 43.50
CA ASP A 163 -29.41 -15.17 44.39
C ASP A 163 -27.96 -15.29 43.89
N GLU A 164 -27.15 -14.55 44.64
CA GLU A 164 -25.73 -14.62 45.02
C GLU A 164 -24.56 -14.74 44.02
N LYS A 165 -23.63 -13.79 44.22
CA LYS A 165 -22.15 -13.85 44.18
C LYS A 165 -21.53 -15.08 43.48
N THR A 166 -20.55 -14.82 42.60
CA THR A 166 -19.11 -15.11 42.86
C THR A 166 -18.26 -14.64 41.68
N SER A 167 -17.18 -13.94 42.02
CA SER A 167 -16.05 -13.55 41.19
C SER A 167 -15.25 -14.74 40.66
N SER A 168 -15.02 -14.83 39.35
CA SER A 168 -13.88 -15.58 38.80
C SER A 168 -13.49 -15.10 37.40
N GLU A 169 -12.18 -14.95 37.22
CA GLU A 169 -11.40 -14.72 36.01
C GLU A 169 -12.06 -15.14 34.68
N ILE A 170 -12.14 -14.19 33.74
CA ILE A 170 -12.48 -14.46 32.35
C ILE A 170 -11.23 -14.24 31.50
N GLU A 171 -10.75 -15.35 30.95
CA GLU A 171 -9.68 -15.47 29.97
C GLU A 171 -9.88 -14.53 28.78
N ALA A 172 -8.78 -13.97 28.29
CA ALA A 172 -8.76 -13.09 27.13
C ALA A 172 -9.29 -13.82 25.87
N PRO A 173 -10.18 -13.20 25.08
CA PRO A 173 -10.58 -13.78 23.80
C PRO A 173 -9.39 -13.74 22.84
N ILE A 174 -9.05 -14.91 22.30
CA ILE A 174 -8.14 -15.08 21.18
C ILE A 174 -8.75 -14.33 19.99
N GLU A 175 -8.11 -13.23 19.59
CA GLU A 175 -8.36 -12.56 18.31
C GLU A 175 -8.02 -13.56 17.20
N SER A 176 -9.04 -14.17 16.61
CA SER A 176 -8.92 -14.80 15.30
C SER A 176 -8.45 -13.73 14.31
N GLU A 177 -7.30 -13.98 13.66
CA GLU A 177 -6.81 -13.15 12.56
C GLU A 177 -7.94 -12.94 11.54
N PRO A 178 -8.07 -11.75 10.92
CA PRO A 178 -9.06 -11.57 9.88
C PRO A 178 -8.69 -12.54 8.75
N ASP A 179 -9.60 -13.48 8.52
CA ASP A 179 -9.50 -14.44 7.44
C ASP A 179 -9.06 -13.74 6.16
N VAL A 180 -8.03 -14.34 5.60
CA VAL A 180 -7.47 -14.14 4.28
C VAL A 180 -8.58 -13.68 3.32
N ILE A 181 -8.47 -12.45 2.81
CA ILE A 181 -9.30 -11.86 1.75
C ILE A 181 -9.07 -12.67 0.47
N ASN A 182 -9.63 -13.86 0.42
CA ASN A 182 -9.55 -14.80 -0.69
C ASN A 182 -10.82 -15.67 -0.73
N GLU A 183 -11.84 -15.32 0.05
CA GLU A 183 -13.21 -15.65 -0.31
C GLU A 183 -13.51 -14.95 -1.62
N SER A 184 -13.61 -15.76 -2.68
CA SER A 184 -14.10 -15.38 -3.99
C SER A 184 -15.25 -14.40 -3.82
N TYR A 185 -15.05 -13.16 -4.28
CA TYR A 185 -16.02 -12.10 -4.16
C TYR A 185 -17.29 -12.49 -4.93
N ILE A 186 -18.26 -13.11 -4.26
CA ILE A 186 -19.53 -13.51 -4.88
C ILE A 186 -20.31 -12.22 -5.11
N MET A 187 -20.17 -11.66 -6.31
CA MET A 187 -20.98 -10.53 -6.77
C MET A 187 -22.47 -10.94 -6.69
N HIS A 188 -23.17 -10.45 -5.66
CA HIS A 188 -24.62 -10.62 -5.58
C HIS A 188 -25.28 -9.94 -6.79
N LYS A 189 -26.36 -10.52 -7.32
CA LYS A 189 -27.02 -10.09 -8.57
C LYS A 189 -27.53 -8.63 -8.53
N ASP A 190 -27.70 -8.04 -7.35
CA ASP A 190 -28.29 -6.71 -7.14
C ASP A 190 -27.28 -5.61 -6.78
N THR A 191 -25.99 -5.85 -6.96
CA THR A 191 -24.96 -4.83 -6.65
C THR A 191 -24.77 -3.83 -7.79
N PHE A 192 -24.37 -2.60 -7.44
CA PHE A 192 -24.06 -1.55 -8.43
C PHE A 192 -22.99 -1.99 -9.45
N GLU A 193 -22.01 -2.77 -9.00
CA GLU A 193 -20.95 -3.32 -9.84
C GLU A 193 -21.53 -4.17 -10.98
N ARG A 194 -22.60 -4.92 -10.71
CA ARG A 194 -23.26 -5.74 -11.72
C ARG A 194 -23.96 -4.89 -12.78
N TYR A 195 -24.62 -3.80 -12.38
CA TYR A 195 -25.22 -2.86 -13.33
C TYR A 195 -24.18 -2.17 -14.22
N VAL A 196 -22.99 -1.87 -13.69
CA VAL A 196 -21.86 -1.35 -14.50
C VAL A 196 -21.44 -2.39 -15.53
N GLU A 197 -21.26 -3.64 -15.11
CA GLU A 197 -20.86 -4.74 -16.00
C GLU A 197 -21.90 -4.99 -17.09
N ASP A 198 -23.18 -5.07 -16.73
CA ASP A 198 -24.28 -5.32 -17.67
C ASP A 198 -24.44 -4.15 -18.66
N TYR A 199 -24.23 -2.91 -18.22
CA TYR A 199 -24.16 -1.76 -19.11
C TYR A 199 -23.01 -1.89 -20.11
N MET A 200 -21.79 -2.19 -19.66
CA MET A 200 -20.64 -2.37 -20.55
C MET A 200 -20.83 -3.53 -21.54
N LYS A 201 -21.57 -4.58 -21.17
CA LYS A 201 -21.94 -5.68 -22.08
C LYS A 201 -22.91 -5.24 -23.17
N SER A 202 -23.81 -4.31 -22.86
CA SER A 202 -24.80 -3.80 -23.81
C SER A 202 -24.25 -2.77 -24.79
N VAL A 203 -23.10 -2.18 -24.51
CA VAL A 203 -22.49 -1.12 -25.31
C VAL A 203 -21.68 -1.71 -26.47
N GLU A 204 -22.07 -1.37 -27.70
CA GLU A 204 -21.34 -1.65 -28.92
C GLU A 204 -20.45 -0.46 -29.31
N GLY A 205 -19.33 -0.29 -28.60
CA GLY A 205 -18.35 0.74 -28.96
C GLY A 205 -17.54 1.30 -27.80
N ASP A 206 -16.79 2.35 -28.12
CA ASP A 206 -15.99 3.14 -27.19
C ASP A 206 -16.87 4.23 -26.56
N VAL A 207 -16.96 4.28 -25.22
CA VAL A 207 -17.81 5.22 -24.49
C VAL A 207 -17.00 5.98 -23.43
N LYS A 208 -17.30 7.26 -23.25
CA LYS A 208 -16.63 8.10 -22.24
C LYS A 208 -17.18 7.84 -20.85
N LEU A 209 -16.37 8.09 -19.83
CA LEU A 209 -16.72 7.84 -18.43
C LEU A 209 -17.99 8.60 -18.00
N GLU A 210 -18.13 9.83 -18.48
CA GLU A 210 -19.23 10.73 -18.16
C GLU A 210 -20.57 10.18 -18.68
N ASP A 211 -20.57 9.60 -19.89
CA ASP A 211 -21.75 8.99 -20.49
C ASP A 211 -22.17 7.72 -19.73
N ILE A 212 -21.20 6.91 -19.30
CA ILE A 212 -21.43 5.72 -18.46
C ILE A 212 -22.07 6.15 -17.13
N ALA A 213 -21.52 7.19 -16.48
CA ALA A 213 -22.04 7.70 -15.22
C ALA A 213 -23.45 8.27 -15.36
N LEU A 214 -23.74 8.98 -16.45
CA LEU A 214 -25.05 9.53 -16.75
C LEU A 214 -26.10 8.43 -16.92
N GLN A 215 -25.78 7.36 -17.66
CA GLN A 215 -26.68 6.21 -17.85
C GLN A 215 -26.92 5.41 -16.57
N LEU A 216 -25.93 5.33 -15.69
CA LEU A 216 -26.00 4.62 -14.41
C LEU A 216 -26.51 5.48 -13.24
N SER A 217 -26.86 6.74 -13.48
CA SER A 217 -27.38 7.66 -12.46
C SER A 217 -28.63 7.13 -11.75
N LYS A 218 -29.50 6.41 -12.47
CA LYS A 218 -30.69 5.73 -11.92
C LYS A 218 -30.38 4.65 -10.88
N PHE A 219 -29.15 4.15 -10.84
CA PHE A 219 -28.70 3.13 -9.89
C PHE A 219 -27.79 3.68 -8.79
N LYS A 220 -27.61 5.01 -8.71
CA LYS A 220 -26.71 5.68 -7.75
C LYS A 220 -26.84 5.14 -6.32
N ASP A 221 -28.05 4.90 -5.84
CA ASP A 221 -28.33 4.54 -4.45
C ASP A 221 -28.25 3.02 -4.18
N LYS A 222 -28.02 2.20 -5.20
CA LYS A 222 -27.84 0.75 -5.04
C LYS A 222 -26.60 0.44 -4.20
N ALA A 223 -26.66 -0.63 -3.42
CA ALA A 223 -25.54 -1.10 -2.59
C ALA A 223 -24.36 -1.60 -3.46
N GLY A 224 -23.15 -1.59 -2.90
CA GLY A 224 -21.93 -2.06 -3.58
C GLY A 224 -20.66 -1.70 -2.81
N LEU A 225 -19.51 -2.17 -3.30
CA LEU A 225 -18.17 -1.98 -2.73
C LEU A 225 -17.84 -0.51 -2.50
N PHE A 226 -18.21 0.31 -3.47
CA PHE A 226 -17.75 1.69 -3.59
C PHE A 226 -18.85 2.69 -3.22
N LYS A 227 -19.82 2.30 -2.38
CA LYS A 227 -20.98 3.14 -2.02
C LYS A 227 -20.61 4.50 -1.41
N CYS A 228 -19.45 4.62 -0.78
CA CYS A 228 -18.96 5.86 -0.18
C CYS A 228 -18.38 6.86 -1.19
N LEU A 229 -18.19 6.47 -2.46
CA LEU A 229 -17.62 7.33 -3.49
C LEU A 229 -18.73 8.07 -4.27
N PRO A 230 -18.46 9.31 -4.74
CA PRO A 230 -19.29 9.97 -5.73
C PRO A 230 -19.48 9.09 -6.98
N LEU A 231 -20.64 9.21 -7.66
CA LEU A 231 -21.05 8.30 -8.74
C LEU A 231 -19.99 8.09 -9.81
N GLU A 232 -19.38 9.14 -10.34
CA GLU A 232 -18.31 9.01 -11.36
C GLU A 232 -17.09 8.26 -10.86
N ARG A 233 -16.64 8.54 -9.62
CA ARG A 233 -15.51 7.82 -8.99
C ARG A 233 -15.87 6.37 -8.71
N ARG A 234 -17.14 6.12 -8.35
CA ARG A 234 -17.70 4.79 -8.14
C ARG A 234 -17.66 3.97 -9.43
N VAL A 235 -18.17 4.53 -10.53
CA VAL A 235 -18.11 3.91 -11.87
C VAL A 235 -16.67 3.65 -12.29
N ARG A 236 -15.78 4.64 -12.13
CA ARG A 236 -14.35 4.49 -12.44
C ARG A 236 -13.70 3.34 -11.65
N ALA A 237 -13.99 3.22 -10.35
CA ALA A 237 -13.47 2.13 -9.53
C ALA A 237 -13.96 0.76 -10.03
N CYS A 238 -15.25 0.62 -10.38
CA CYS A 238 -15.79 -0.60 -10.98
C CYS A 238 -15.10 -0.95 -12.30
N LEU A 239 -14.91 0.03 -13.19
CA LEU A 239 -14.26 -0.17 -14.49
C LEU A 239 -12.79 -0.60 -14.35
N ILE A 240 -12.06 -0.10 -13.34
CA ILE A 240 -10.69 -0.54 -13.05
C ILE A 240 -10.67 -2.02 -12.63
N VAL A 241 -11.61 -2.45 -11.79
CA VAL A 241 -11.75 -3.86 -11.40
C VAL A 241 -12.06 -4.72 -12.62
N LEU A 242 -13.05 -4.34 -13.43
CA LEU A 242 -13.40 -5.05 -14.66
C LEU A 242 -12.24 -5.10 -15.67
N LYS A 243 -11.42 -4.05 -15.75
CA LYS A 243 -10.21 -4.01 -16.58
C LYS A 243 -9.16 -4.99 -16.08
N SER A 244 -8.96 -5.08 -14.78
CA SER A 244 -8.03 -6.05 -14.19
C SER A 244 -8.44 -7.50 -14.44
N GLU A 245 -9.75 -7.75 -14.61
CA GLU A 245 -10.31 -9.04 -14.98
C GLU A 245 -10.32 -9.29 -16.50
N GLY A 246 -9.89 -8.32 -17.30
CA GLY A 246 -9.89 -8.42 -18.77
C GLY A 246 -11.29 -8.38 -19.41
N ARG A 247 -12.31 -7.93 -18.68
CA ARG A 247 -13.69 -7.80 -19.18
C ARG A 247 -13.96 -6.48 -19.90
N VAL A 248 -13.17 -5.44 -19.62
CA VAL A 248 -13.25 -4.15 -20.32
C VAL A 248 -11.86 -3.63 -20.63
N PHE A 249 -11.77 -2.76 -21.62
CA PHE A 249 -10.55 -2.14 -22.11
C PHE A 249 -10.67 -0.62 -21.99
N PHE A 250 -9.54 0.04 -21.77
CA PHE A 250 -9.45 1.50 -21.69
C PHE A 250 -8.45 1.97 -22.73
N ASP A 251 -8.87 2.86 -23.61
CA ASP A 251 -8.00 3.52 -24.57
C ASP A 251 -7.53 4.87 -24.01
N GLU A 252 -6.23 4.99 -23.79
CA GLU A 252 -5.61 6.20 -23.26
C GLU A 252 -5.62 7.36 -24.27
N LYS A 253 -5.62 7.07 -25.58
CA LYS A 253 -5.60 8.11 -26.63
C LYS A 253 -6.93 8.84 -26.70
N THR A 254 -8.03 8.09 -26.64
CA THR A 254 -9.40 8.64 -26.75
C THR A 254 -10.06 8.85 -25.38
N ASN A 255 -9.45 8.37 -24.29
CA ASN A 255 -10.00 8.37 -22.95
C ASN A 255 -11.40 7.70 -22.90
N THR A 256 -11.54 6.58 -23.59
CA THR A 256 -12.80 5.82 -23.70
C THR A 256 -12.66 4.40 -23.18
N TRP A 257 -13.78 3.84 -22.77
CA TRP A 257 -13.92 2.46 -22.30
C TRP A 257 -14.72 1.63 -23.31
N SER A 258 -14.31 0.39 -23.53
CA SER A 258 -15.04 -0.55 -24.38
C SER A 258 -14.97 -1.99 -23.85
N ASN A 259 -15.94 -2.81 -24.25
CA ASN A 259 -15.97 -4.24 -23.95
C ASN A 259 -15.31 -5.08 -25.06
N GLN A 260 -15.05 -4.49 -26.22
CA GLN A 260 -14.35 -5.16 -27.31
C GLN A 260 -12.85 -5.05 -27.09
N LYS A 261 -12.16 -6.20 -27.10
CA LYS A 261 -10.70 -6.22 -27.17
C LYS A 261 -10.35 -5.53 -28.49
N LYS A 262 -9.78 -4.32 -28.43
CA LYS A 262 -9.29 -3.67 -29.64
C LYS A 262 -8.39 -4.68 -30.35
N PRO A 263 -8.57 -4.90 -31.67
CA PRO A 263 -7.61 -5.70 -32.41
C PRO A 263 -6.25 -5.12 -32.04
N LEU A 264 -5.35 -5.98 -31.57
CA LEU A 264 -3.96 -5.59 -31.45
C LEU A 264 -3.59 -5.19 -32.86
N ILE A 265 -3.68 -3.89 -33.16
CA ILE A 265 -2.90 -3.29 -34.21
C ILE A 265 -1.52 -3.55 -33.66
N ILE A 266 -0.96 -4.68 -34.07
CA ILE A 266 0.47 -4.86 -34.13
C ILE A 266 0.84 -3.73 -35.08
N GLU A 267 1.00 -2.54 -34.51
CA GLU A 267 1.89 -1.54 -35.05
C GLU A 267 3.16 -2.36 -35.19
N LYS A 268 3.35 -2.92 -36.40
CA LYS A 268 4.64 -3.41 -36.82
C LYS A 268 5.50 -2.21 -36.56
N SER A 269 6.19 -2.24 -35.43
CA SER A 269 7.13 -1.19 -35.11
C SER A 269 7.96 -1.07 -36.38
N SER A 270 8.07 0.14 -36.92
CA SER A 270 9.01 0.44 -37.98
C SER A 270 10.48 0.24 -37.51
N GLU A 271 10.69 -0.55 -36.45
CA GLU A 271 11.94 -1.10 -35.98
C GLU A 271 12.35 -2.23 -36.93
N ASN A 272 13.03 -1.85 -38.00
CA ASN A 272 14.33 -2.42 -38.34
C ASN A 272 14.96 -1.78 -39.59
N ASN A 273 14.83 -0.45 -39.77
CA ASN A 273 15.73 0.24 -40.71
C ASN A 273 17.18 0.35 -40.18
N ASN A 274 17.42 -0.02 -38.91
CA ASN A 274 18.75 0.01 -38.29
C ASN A 274 19.47 -1.34 -38.27
N ARG A 275 19.01 -2.35 -39.02
CA ARG A 275 19.80 -3.59 -39.16
C ARG A 275 21.00 -3.34 -40.07
N LEU A 276 22.20 -3.60 -39.56
CA LEU A 276 23.44 -3.67 -40.34
C LEU A 276 23.49 -4.94 -41.20
N THR A 277 22.42 -5.26 -41.93
CA THR A 277 22.44 -6.37 -42.89
C THR A 277 23.39 -6.01 -44.04
N GLY A 278 24.40 -6.87 -44.28
CA GLY A 278 25.35 -6.74 -45.38
C GLY A 278 26.74 -6.18 -45.03
N VAL A 279 27.09 -6.04 -43.74
CA VAL A 279 28.45 -5.66 -43.33
C VAL A 279 29.22 -6.92 -42.90
N GLU A 280 30.14 -7.39 -43.73
CA GLU A 280 31.13 -8.40 -43.33
C GLU A 280 32.15 -7.76 -42.37
N ILE A 281 32.08 -8.14 -41.09
CA ILE A 281 32.91 -7.55 -40.02
C ILE A 281 34.37 -8.02 -40.13
N SER A 282 34.64 -9.10 -40.87
CA SER A 282 35.95 -9.76 -40.92
C SER A 282 37.09 -8.90 -41.49
N TYR A 283 36.78 -7.79 -42.18
CA TYR A 283 37.79 -6.97 -42.87
C TYR A 283 37.73 -5.48 -42.54
N LEU A 284 36.96 -5.07 -41.53
CA LEU A 284 36.81 -3.65 -41.18
C LEU A 284 37.70 -3.29 -40.01
N THR A 285 38.46 -2.22 -40.18
CA THR A 285 39.12 -1.53 -39.07
C THR A 285 38.07 -0.84 -38.20
N ILE A 286 38.46 -0.51 -36.96
CA ILE A 286 37.58 0.15 -35.99
C ILE A 286 37.05 1.49 -36.55
N ASP A 287 37.91 2.23 -37.27
CA ASP A 287 37.55 3.53 -37.86
C ASP A 287 36.51 3.37 -38.98
N GLU A 288 36.65 2.35 -39.85
CA GLU A 288 35.68 2.07 -40.92
C GLU A 288 34.33 1.58 -40.37
N MET A 289 34.35 0.85 -39.26
CA MET A 289 33.14 0.47 -38.54
C MET A 289 32.43 1.71 -37.98
N TYR A 290 33.19 2.64 -37.40
CA TYR A 290 32.65 3.87 -36.81
C TYR A 290 32.02 4.77 -37.89
N GLU A 291 32.70 4.97 -39.01
CA GLU A 291 32.17 5.75 -40.14
C GLU A 291 30.91 5.10 -40.75
N LYS A 292 30.84 3.77 -40.83
CA LYS A 292 29.61 3.07 -41.30
C LYS A 292 28.42 3.24 -40.35
N ILE A 293 28.66 3.26 -39.03
CA ILE A 293 27.62 3.48 -38.02
C ILE A 293 27.12 4.93 -38.07
N LYS A 294 28.05 5.88 -38.17
CA LYS A 294 27.77 7.32 -38.30
C LYS A 294 26.97 7.63 -39.56
N ASN A 295 27.36 7.08 -40.71
CA ASN A 295 26.66 7.28 -41.99
C ASN A 295 25.23 6.68 -42.02
N LYS A 296 24.91 5.75 -41.11
CA LYS A 296 23.56 5.19 -40.97
C LYS A 296 22.68 5.95 -39.96
N GLY A 297 23.18 7.02 -39.34
CA GLY A 297 22.41 7.83 -38.39
C GLY A 297 22.03 7.08 -37.10
N ILE A 298 22.83 6.07 -36.72
CA ILE A 298 22.63 5.29 -35.49
C ILE A 298 23.28 6.01 -34.28
N VAL A 299 24.20 6.95 -34.53
CA VAL A 299 24.94 7.77 -33.54
C VAL A 299 24.85 9.23 -33.93
#